data_AF-A0A9D8ZS36-F1
#
_entry.id   AF-A0A9D8ZS36-F1
#
_cell.length_a   1.000
_cell.length_b   1.000
_cell.length_c   1.000
_cell.angle_alpha   90.00
_cell.angle_beta   90.00
_cell.angle_gamma   90.00
#
_symmetry.space_group_name_H-M   'P 1'
#
loop_
_entity.id
_entity.type
_entity.pdbx_description
1 polymer ?
#
loop_
_entity_poly.entity_id
_entity_poly.type
_entity_poly.pdbx_seq_one_letter_code
_entity_poly.pdbx_strand_id
1 'polypeptide(L)'
;MKSYYLFSLLFLCYSCTVQLPISNGTYLFQHKFAEHPNTSSDIRFEVIIDNPKIVVRNNEESKTWPRGIIEEGELFFQEASQKWIIIQSDKDKNALEVGGCTDGPTVVDLVNKIYWTC
;
A
#
# COMPACT_ATOMS: atom_id res chain seq x y z
N MET A 1 58.36 -23.12 -1.62
CA MET A 1 57.05 -23.72 -1.29
C MET A 1 56.01 -22.62 -1.33
N LYS A 2 55.12 -22.63 -2.34
CA LYS A 2 54.11 -21.58 -2.57
C LYS A 2 52.79 -22.02 -1.95
N SER A 3 52.38 -21.36 -0.87
CA SER A 3 51.07 -21.56 -0.25
C SER A 3 50.15 -20.44 -0.70
N TYR A 4 49.24 -20.73 -1.64
CA TYR A 4 48.22 -19.80 -2.08
C TYR A 4 47.00 -19.96 -1.15
N TYR A 5 46.76 -18.97 -0.31
CA TYR A 5 45.53 -18.89 0.48
C TYR A 5 44.35 -18.52 -0.44
N LEU A 6 43.40 -19.43 -0.57
CA LEU A 6 42.15 -19.23 -1.30
C LEU A 6 41.19 -18.47 -0.37
N PHE A 7 41.07 -17.15 -0.55
CA PHE A 7 40.11 -16.32 0.20
C PHE A 7 38.76 -16.38 -0.52
N SER A 8 37.83 -17.17 0.01
CA SER A 8 36.46 -17.27 -0.52
C SER A 8 35.65 -16.05 -0.04
N LEU A 9 35.34 -15.12 -0.95
CA LEU A 9 34.40 -14.03 -0.71
C LEU A 9 32.97 -14.59 -0.75
N LEU A 10 32.34 -14.72 0.42
CA LEU A 10 30.90 -14.92 0.54
C LEU A 10 30.19 -13.57 0.32
N PHE A 11 29.65 -13.36 -0.88
CA PHE A 11 28.74 -12.25 -1.17
C PHE A 11 27.37 -12.58 -0.56
N LEU A 12 27.05 -11.98 0.59
CA LEU A 12 25.68 -11.96 1.11
C LEU A 12 24.86 -10.98 0.28
N CYS A 13 24.07 -11.50 -0.66
CA CYS A 13 23.00 -10.74 -1.30
C CYS A 13 21.88 -10.55 -0.27
N TYR A 14 21.88 -9.43 0.45
CA TYR A 14 20.69 -8.98 1.19
C TYR A 14 19.68 -8.47 0.17
N SER A 15 18.66 -9.28 -0.14
CA SER A 15 17.44 -8.77 -0.75
C SER A 15 16.82 -7.78 0.23
N CYS A 16 16.91 -6.48 -0.08
CA CYS A 16 16.24 -5.44 0.68
C CYS A 16 14.74 -5.51 0.36
N THR A 17 14.00 -6.37 1.06
CA THR A 17 12.54 -6.38 0.99
C THR A 17 12.04 -5.22 1.84
N VAL A 18 11.30 -4.28 1.24
CA VAL A 18 10.70 -3.18 1.99
C VAL A 18 9.79 -3.75 3.08
N GLN A 19 10.10 -3.44 4.33
CA GLN A 19 9.35 -3.94 5.47
C GLN A 19 7.99 -3.25 5.53
N LEU A 20 6.93 -4.05 5.71
CA LEU A 20 5.59 -3.51 5.93
C LEU A 20 5.59 -2.66 7.22
N PRO A 21 5.18 -1.38 7.16
CA PRO A 21 5.31 -0.45 8.28
C PRO A 21 4.27 -0.67 9.39
N ILE A 22 3.35 -1.61 9.20
CA ILE A 22 2.28 -1.96 10.14
C ILE A 22 2.14 -3.49 10.18
N SER A 23 1.73 -4.05 11.33
CA SER A 23 1.44 -5.48 11.45
C SER A 23 0.13 -5.85 10.75
N ASN A 24 -0.09 -7.15 10.54
CA ASN A 24 -1.42 -7.65 10.20
C ASN A 24 -2.42 -7.28 11.31
N GLY A 25 -3.67 -7.01 10.93
CA GLY A 25 -4.72 -6.59 11.86
C GLY A 25 -5.82 -5.76 11.20
N THR A 26 -6.74 -5.29 12.03
CA THR A 26 -7.85 -4.42 11.62
C THR A 26 -7.63 -3.02 12.15
N TYR A 27 -7.80 -2.02 11.29
CA TYR A 27 -7.52 -0.62 11.57
C TYR A 27 -8.63 0.28 11.06
N LEU A 28 -8.75 1.47 11.64
CA LEU A 28 -9.56 2.54 11.06
C LEU A 28 -8.64 3.50 10.32
N PHE A 29 -8.87 3.64 9.02
CA PHE A 29 -8.16 4.56 8.17
C PHE A 29 -9.02 5.80 7.91
N GLN A 30 -8.38 6.96 7.99
CA GLN A 30 -8.98 8.22 7.61
C GLN A 30 -9.08 8.28 6.09
N HIS A 31 -10.26 8.53 5.56
CA HIS A 31 -10.41 8.82 4.13
C HIS A 31 -9.91 10.24 3.82
N LYS A 32 -9.21 10.42 2.69
CA LYS A 32 -8.84 11.73 2.16
C LYS A 32 -8.93 11.77 0.64
N PHE A 33 -9.30 12.94 0.12
CA PHE A 33 -9.31 13.21 -1.31
C PHE A 33 -7.92 13.61 -1.80
N ALA A 34 -7.44 12.98 -2.87
CA ALA A 34 -6.16 13.29 -3.49
C ALA A 34 -6.15 14.69 -4.13
N GLU A 35 -7.28 15.15 -4.70
CA GLU A 35 -7.41 16.48 -5.30
C GLU A 35 -7.46 17.61 -4.26
N HIS A 36 -7.97 17.31 -3.08
CA HIS A 36 -8.18 18.27 -2.00
C HIS A 36 -7.71 17.71 -0.64
N PRO A 37 -6.39 17.49 -0.46
CA PRO A 37 -5.84 16.75 0.69
C PRO A 37 -6.02 17.45 2.04
N ASN A 38 -6.34 18.75 2.01
CA ASN A 38 -6.60 19.58 3.18
C ASN A 38 -8.10 19.65 3.53
N THR A 39 -8.99 19.12 2.67
CA THR A 39 -10.41 19.04 2.97
C THR A 39 -10.65 17.94 4.01
N SER A 40 -11.36 18.28 5.08
CA SER A 40 -11.78 17.30 6.08
C SER A 40 -12.80 16.34 5.48
N SER A 41 -12.52 15.05 5.60
CA SER A 41 -13.53 14.01 5.44
C SER A 41 -13.77 13.39 6.81
N ASP A 42 -15.02 13.28 7.25
CA ASP A 42 -15.33 12.61 8.51
C ASP A 42 -15.43 11.08 8.35
N ILE A 43 -15.16 10.58 7.14
CA ILE A 43 -15.32 9.18 6.76
C ILE A 43 -14.11 8.38 7.22
N ARG A 44 -14.38 7.23 7.83
CA ARG A 44 -13.36 6.24 8.17
C ARG A 44 -13.71 4.89 7.59
N PHE A 45 -12.72 4.24 7.02
CA PHE A 45 -12.85 2.87 6.54
C PHE A 45 -12.17 1.90 7.48
N GLU A 46 -12.81 0.76 7.68
CA GLU A 46 -12.18 -0.40 8.29
C GLU A 46 -11.23 -1.02 7.26
N VAL A 47 -9.95 -1.09 7.60
CA VAL A 47 -8.91 -1.69 6.77
C VAL A 47 -8.37 -2.92 7.47
N ILE A 48 -8.52 -4.07 6.81
CA ILE A 48 -8.05 -5.37 7.28
C ILE A 48 -6.79 -5.72 6.48
N ILE A 49 -5.67 -5.87 7.19
CA ILE A 49 -4.37 -6.22 6.61
C ILE A 49 -4.03 -7.64 7.03
N ASP A 50 -3.91 -8.53 6.05
CA ASP A 50 -3.37 -9.88 6.17
C ASP A 50 -2.34 -10.11 5.07
N ASN A 51 -1.15 -9.51 5.27
CA ASN A 51 -0.15 -9.32 4.23
C ASN A 51 0.10 -10.57 3.35
N PRO A 52 0.05 -10.44 2.01
CA PRO A 52 -0.07 -9.20 1.25
C PRO A 52 -1.50 -8.68 1.10
N LYS A 53 -2.53 -9.41 1.54
CA LYS A 53 -3.92 -9.03 1.30
C LYS A 53 -4.32 -7.80 2.10
N ILE A 54 -5.14 -6.96 1.47
CA ILE A 54 -5.80 -5.82 2.08
C ILE A 54 -7.25 -5.77 1.65
N VAL A 55 -8.13 -5.48 2.60
CA VAL A 55 -9.55 -5.21 2.35
C VAL A 55 -9.90 -3.88 3.00
N VAL A 56 -10.47 -2.98 2.21
CA VAL A 56 -11.02 -1.70 2.65
C VAL A 56 -12.54 -1.83 2.67
N ARG A 57 -13.14 -1.63 3.84
CA ARG A 57 -14.57 -1.77 4.07
C ARG A 57 -15.14 -0.50 4.68
N ASN A 58 -16.31 -0.13 4.20
CA ASN A 58 -17.15 0.86 4.83
C ASN A 58 -18.24 0.19 5.68
N ASN A 59 -18.21 0.46 6.98
CA ASN A 59 -19.21 -0.06 7.92
C ASN A 59 -20.47 0.83 8.00
N GLU A 60 -20.37 2.09 7.55
CA GLU A 60 -21.43 3.09 7.65
C GLU A 60 -21.90 3.55 6.27
N GLU A 61 -23.18 3.37 5.95
CA GLU A 61 -23.72 3.88 4.69
C GLU A 61 -23.76 5.41 4.71
N SER A 62 -23.29 6.03 3.63
CA SER A 62 -23.35 7.48 3.44
C SER A 62 -23.85 7.81 2.04
N LYS A 63 -24.14 9.09 1.77
CA LYS A 63 -24.55 9.54 0.45
C LYS A 63 -23.52 9.24 -0.65
N THR A 64 -22.23 9.24 -0.28
CA THR A 64 -21.13 9.08 -1.23
C THR A 64 -20.59 7.66 -1.26
N TRP A 65 -20.61 6.95 -0.13
CA TRP A 65 -20.00 5.64 0.02
C TRP A 65 -21.03 4.60 0.49
N PRO A 66 -21.21 3.51 -0.27
CA PRO A 66 -22.08 2.42 0.14
C PRO A 66 -21.47 1.69 1.35
N ARG A 67 -22.31 1.03 2.15
CA ARG A 67 -21.84 0.04 3.11
C ARG A 67 -21.31 -1.18 2.35
N GLY A 68 -20.18 -1.74 2.79
CA GLY A 68 -19.61 -2.96 2.22
C GLY A 68 -18.13 -2.84 1.89
N ILE A 69 -17.63 -3.76 1.08
CA ILE A 69 -16.25 -3.70 0.57
C ILE A 69 -16.17 -2.54 -0.43
N ILE A 70 -15.24 -1.62 -0.17
CA ILE A 70 -14.91 -0.51 -1.07
C ILE A 70 -13.84 -0.96 -2.06
N GLU A 71 -12.81 -1.65 -1.56
CA GLU A 71 -11.71 -2.14 -2.38
C GLU A 71 -11.04 -3.35 -1.73
N GLU A 72 -10.55 -4.27 -2.55
CA GLU A 72 -9.75 -5.41 -2.14
C GLU A 72 -8.60 -5.65 -3.11
N GLY A 73 -7.48 -6.16 -2.61
CA GLY A 73 -6.31 -6.45 -3.43
C GLY A 73 -5.11 -6.88 -2.60
N GLU A 74 -3.93 -6.70 -3.19
CA GLU A 74 -2.65 -6.94 -2.52
C GLU A 74 -1.91 -5.62 -2.27
N LEU A 75 -1.29 -5.49 -1.10
CA LEU A 75 -0.37 -4.42 -0.77
C LEU A 75 0.94 -4.62 -1.53
N PHE A 76 1.33 -3.60 -2.27
CA PHE A 76 2.59 -3.57 -2.98
C PHE A 76 3.29 -2.23 -2.74
N PHE A 77 4.57 -2.28 -2.40
CA PHE A 77 5.39 -1.08 -2.34
C PHE A 77 5.93 -0.78 -3.73
N GLN A 78 5.47 0.33 -4.33
CA GLN A 78 5.92 0.74 -5.63
C GLN A 78 7.14 1.68 -5.51
N GLU A 79 8.31 1.17 -5.87
CA GLU A 79 9.58 1.92 -5.78
C GLU A 79 9.57 3.23 -6.58
N ALA A 80 8.93 3.26 -7.76
CA ALA A 80 8.89 4.45 -8.61
C ALA A 80 8.21 5.65 -7.93
N SER A 81 7.19 5.40 -7.11
CA SER A 81 6.44 6.45 -6.40
C SER A 81 6.76 6.51 -4.90
N GLN A 82 7.52 5.55 -4.37
CA GLN A 82 7.81 5.39 -2.94
C GLN A 82 6.54 5.29 -2.08
N LYS A 83 5.49 4.66 -2.61
CA LYS A 83 4.18 4.55 -1.96
C LYS A 83 3.73 3.09 -1.88
N TRP A 84 2.94 2.81 -0.85
CA TRP A 84 2.14 1.59 -0.80
C TRP A 84 0.88 1.79 -1.64
N ILE A 85 0.62 0.83 -2.50
CA ILE A 85 -0.54 0.80 -3.38
C ILE A 85 -1.30 -0.52 -3.20
N ILE A 86 -2.60 -0.48 -3.51
CA ILE A 86 -3.44 -1.66 -3.63
C ILE A 86 -3.42 -2.09 -5.10
N ILE A 87 -2.86 -3.27 -5.37
CA ILE A 87 -2.82 -3.84 -6.72
C ILE A 87 -3.91 -4.90 -6.87
N GLN A 88 -4.50 -4.96 -8.06
CA GLN A 88 -5.44 -6.00 -8.49
C GLN A 88 -4.79 -6.95 -9.50
N SER A 89 -3.72 -6.51 -10.15
CA SER A 89 -2.97 -7.30 -11.12
C SER A 89 -1.49 -6.92 -11.17
N ASP A 90 -0.67 -7.75 -11.81
CA ASP A 90 0.76 -7.45 -12.03
C ASP A 90 1.01 -6.20 -12.89
N LYS A 91 0.01 -5.74 -13.66
CA LYS A 91 0.14 -4.51 -14.46
C LYS A 91 0.28 -3.28 -13.57
N ASP A 92 -0.39 -3.29 -12.43
CA ASP A 92 -0.46 -2.15 -11.51
C ASP A 92 0.91 -1.87 -10.86
N LYS A 93 1.74 -2.91 -10.69
CA LYS A 93 3.11 -2.79 -10.17
C LYS A 93 3.96 -1.82 -11.00
N ASN A 94 3.67 -1.72 -12.30
CA ASN A 94 4.41 -0.89 -13.26
C ASN A 94 3.59 0.33 -13.73
N ALA A 95 2.51 0.68 -13.05
CA ALA A 95 1.71 1.85 -13.41
C ALA A 95 2.57 3.13 -13.34
N LEU A 96 2.51 3.93 -14.41
CA LEU A 96 3.26 5.20 -14.50
C LEU A 96 2.75 6.23 -13.49
N GLU A 97 1.44 6.21 -13.24
CA GLU A 97 0.76 7.08 -12.29
C GLU A 97 0.05 6.20 -11.26
N VAL A 98 0.09 6.64 -10.00
CA VAL A 98 -0.59 5.95 -8.88
C VAL A 98 -1.33 6.97 -8.02
N GLY A 99 -2.52 6.59 -7.57
CA GLY A 99 -3.44 7.48 -6.88
C GLY A 99 -3.91 8.67 -7.73
N GLY A 100 -4.52 9.65 -7.05
CA GLY A 100 -5.17 10.76 -7.74
C GLY A 100 -6.49 10.32 -8.39
N CYS A 101 -6.88 11.04 -9.44
CA CYS A 101 -8.04 10.72 -10.29
C CYS A 101 -7.63 10.02 -11.59
N THR A 102 -6.52 9.29 -11.53
CA THR A 102 -6.02 8.50 -12.66
C THR A 102 -6.58 7.09 -12.57
N ASP A 103 -6.48 6.30 -13.66
CA ASP A 103 -6.82 4.87 -13.64
C ASP A 103 -5.74 4.01 -12.95
N GLY A 104 -4.77 4.66 -12.29
CA GLY A 104 -3.71 4.01 -11.55
C GLY A 104 -4.17 3.38 -10.24
N PRO A 105 -3.38 2.47 -9.66
CA PRO A 105 -3.72 1.80 -8.41
C PRO A 105 -3.85 2.77 -7.25
N THR A 106 -4.75 2.46 -6.32
CA THR A 106 -5.07 3.27 -5.15
C THR A 106 -3.88 3.34 -4.20
N VAL A 107 -3.59 4.54 -3.68
CA VAL A 107 -2.53 4.78 -2.70
C VAL A 107 -3.08 4.62 -1.28
N VAL A 108 -2.32 3.92 -0.44
CA VAL A 108 -2.62 3.77 0.99
C VAL A 108 -1.42 4.21 1.83
N ASP A 109 -1.64 5.13 2.76
CA ASP A 109 -0.63 5.53 3.74
C ASP A 109 -0.77 4.67 4.99
N LEU A 110 0.05 3.62 5.08
CA LEU A 110 0.01 2.68 6.19
C LEU A 110 0.53 3.28 7.52
N VAL A 111 1.39 4.30 7.45
CA VAL A 111 1.97 4.93 8.65
C VAL A 111 0.96 5.88 9.29
N ASN A 112 0.38 6.77 8.47
CA ASN A 112 -0.61 7.75 8.93
C ASN A 112 -2.04 7.20 8.92
N LYS A 113 -2.24 5.96 8.44
CA LYS A 113 -3.53 5.29 8.29
C LYS A 113 -4.50 6.12 7.44
N ILE A 114 -4.08 6.45 6.22
CA ILE A 114 -4.88 7.23 5.27
C ILE A 114 -5.21 6.36 4.05
N TYR A 115 -6.48 6.34 3.68
CA TYR A 115 -6.94 5.78 2.42
C TYR A 115 -7.28 6.93 1.46
N TRP A 116 -6.56 7.00 0.35
CA TRP A 116 -6.68 8.10 -0.61
C TRP A 116 -7.59 7.71 -1.76
N THR A 117 -8.56 8.54 -2.07
CA THR A 117 -9.35 8.41 -3.30
C THR A 117 -9.37 9.72 -4.06
N CYS A 118 -9.78 9.65 -5.32
CA CYS A 118 -10.51 10.74 -5.95
C CYS A 118 -11.94 10.75 -5.38
#